data_AF-A0A956ERJ1-F1
#
_entry.id   AF-A0A956ERJ1-F1
#
_cell.length_a   1.000
_cell.length_b   1.000
_cell.length_c   1.000
_cell.angle_alpha   90.00
_cell.angle_beta   90.00
_cell.angle_gamma   90.00
#
_symmetry.space_group_name_H-M   'P 1'
#
loop_
_entity.id
_entity.type
_entity.pdbx_description
1 polymer ?
#
loop_
_entity_poly.entity_id
_entity_poly.type
_entity_poly.pdbx_seq_one_letter_code
_entity_poly.pdbx_strand_id
1 'polypeptide(L)'
;MSDASDETMEAPEVDGDTPKRRRKKRKRAAAKQGLRRAELDAGGRERPRFLLDFPEDPELERLIEAFELGNYHQVRELAPNLIEHGKSPEVRSAARELRRRIEPDPLLKYLLLATLLLLGALVWYAYARHGAHAH
;
A
#
# COMPACT_ATOMS: atom_id res chain seq x y z
N MET A 1 67.07 28.39 -18.56
CA MET A 1 66.07 29.15 -17.80
C MET A 1 65.07 29.72 -18.79
N SER A 2 63.81 29.27 -18.70
CA SER A 2 62.55 29.61 -19.39
C SER A 2 61.77 28.27 -19.55
N ASP A 3 61.15 27.72 -18.50
CA ASP A 3 59.80 28.05 -17.97
C ASP A 3 58.71 27.59 -18.98
N ALA A 4 58.25 26.34 -18.90
CA ALA A 4 57.07 25.85 -18.16
C ALA A 4 55.81 25.73 -19.04
N SER A 5 54.97 24.73 -18.72
CA SER A 5 53.63 24.42 -19.25
C SER A 5 53.56 23.49 -20.47
N ASP A 6 53.40 22.18 -20.22
CA ASP A 6 52.44 21.40 -21.02
C ASP A 6 51.84 20.29 -20.14
N GLU A 7 50.83 20.67 -19.36
CA GLU A 7 49.92 19.73 -18.71
C GLU A 7 49.08 19.05 -19.80
N THR A 8 49.45 17.83 -20.16
CA THR A 8 48.56 16.98 -20.94
C THR A 8 47.48 16.46 -20.00
N MET A 9 46.38 17.23 -19.93
CA MET A 9 45.15 16.87 -19.25
C MET A 9 44.65 15.49 -19.69
N GLU A 10 44.41 14.68 -18.67
CA GLU A 10 43.58 13.49 -18.60
C GLU A 10 42.32 13.64 -19.44
N ALA A 11 42.19 12.83 -20.49
CA ALA A 11 40.97 12.73 -21.27
C ALA A 11 39.87 12.14 -20.35
N PRO A 12 38.68 12.79 -20.22
CA PRO A 12 37.57 12.15 -19.55
C PRO A 12 37.09 10.98 -20.41
N GLU A 13 37.21 9.76 -19.89
CA GLU A 13 36.48 8.60 -20.41
C GLU A 13 34.98 8.91 -20.31
N VAL A 14 34.42 9.40 -21.41
CA VAL A 14 32.98 9.47 -21.61
C VAL A 14 32.48 8.04 -21.77
N ASP A 15 32.05 7.44 -20.64
CA ASP A 15 31.38 6.14 -20.56
C ASP A 15 30.15 6.15 -21.49
N GLY A 16 30.39 5.62 -22.69
CA GLY A 16 29.42 5.53 -23.77
C GLY A 16 28.38 4.46 -23.45
N ASP A 17 27.37 4.81 -22.65
CA ASP A 17 26.18 3.98 -22.45
C ASP A 17 25.44 3.82 -23.80
N THR A 18 25.76 2.72 -24.46
CA THR A 18 25.33 2.40 -25.82
C THR A 18 23.80 2.51 -26.01
N PRO A 19 23.33 3.08 -27.14
CA PRO A 19 21.92 3.41 -27.39
C PRO A 19 20.96 2.21 -27.38
N LYS A 20 21.47 0.98 -27.47
CA LYS A 20 20.69 -0.26 -27.37
C LYS A 20 20.12 -0.50 -25.97
N ARG A 21 20.82 -0.14 -24.89
CA ARG A 21 20.35 -0.36 -23.52
C ARG A 21 19.18 0.55 -23.15
N ARG A 22 19.23 1.83 -23.54
CA ARG A 22 18.15 2.81 -23.28
C ARG A 22 16.83 2.44 -23.99
N ARG A 23 16.89 1.90 -25.22
CA ARG A 23 15.69 1.42 -25.94
C ARG A 23 15.04 0.22 -25.24
N LYS A 24 15.81 -0.74 -24.72
CA LYS A 24 15.27 -1.90 -24.00
C LYS A 24 14.61 -1.50 -22.67
N LYS A 25 15.18 -0.51 -21.96
CA LYS A 25 14.59 0.05 -20.73
C LYS A 25 13.29 0.81 -21.00
N ARG A 26 13.22 1.64 -22.06
CA ARG A 26 11.97 2.33 -22.48
C ARG A 26 10.89 1.36 -22.94
N LYS A 27 11.24 0.28 -23.66
CA LYS A 27 10.25 -0.71 -24.12
C LYS A 27 9.67 -1.53 -22.96
N ARG A 28 10.46 -1.84 -21.93
CA ARG A 28 9.99 -2.46 -20.68
C ARG A 28 9.13 -1.50 -19.83
N ALA A 29 9.45 -0.21 -19.80
CA ALA A 29 8.64 0.80 -19.13
C ALA A 29 7.30 1.05 -19.86
N ALA A 30 7.31 1.06 -21.19
CA ALA A 30 6.11 1.21 -22.02
C ALA A 30 5.21 -0.04 -21.96
N ALA A 31 5.78 -1.26 -21.91
CA ALA A 31 5.01 -2.48 -21.70
C ALA A 31 4.30 -2.51 -20.33
N LYS A 32 4.88 -1.86 -19.30
CA LYS A 32 4.21 -1.65 -17.99
C LYS A 32 3.11 -0.57 -18.04
N GLN A 33 3.11 0.32 -19.01
CA GLN A 33 2.14 1.40 -19.12
C GLN A 33 0.84 0.97 -19.84
N GLY A 34 0.87 -0.10 -20.63
CA GLY A 34 -0.31 -0.61 -21.35
C GLY A 34 -1.29 -1.45 -20.53
N LEU A 35 -0.96 -1.73 -19.26
CA LEU A 35 -1.77 -2.51 -18.29
C LEU A 35 -2.26 -1.62 -17.13
N ARG A 36 -2.27 -0.30 -17.33
CA ARG A 36 -2.62 0.64 -16.26
C ARG A 36 -4.12 0.67 -16.10
N ARG A 37 -4.57 0.14 -14.96
CA ARG A 37 -5.94 0.28 -14.46
C ARG A 37 -6.35 1.76 -14.45
N ALA A 38 -7.64 2.00 -14.66
CA ALA A 38 -8.20 3.36 -14.65
C ALA A 38 -7.88 4.10 -13.34
N GLU A 39 -7.59 5.40 -13.45
CA GLU A 39 -7.25 6.24 -12.29
C GLU A 39 -8.46 6.49 -11.37
N LEU A 40 -9.67 6.36 -11.90
CA LEU A 40 -10.91 6.55 -11.17
C LEU A 40 -11.56 5.21 -10.85
N ASP A 41 -12.20 5.13 -9.68
CA ASP A 41 -13.06 4.00 -9.31
C ASP A 41 -14.44 4.10 -9.95
N ALA A 42 -15.28 3.07 -9.76
CA ALA A 42 -16.65 3.04 -10.28
C ALA A 42 -17.53 4.18 -9.72
N GLY A 43 -17.14 4.76 -8.57
CA GLY A 43 -17.81 5.91 -7.95
C GLY A 43 -17.24 7.26 -8.38
N GLY A 44 -16.29 7.30 -9.33
CA GLY A 44 -15.65 8.53 -9.80
C GLY A 44 -14.63 9.14 -8.83
N ARG A 45 -14.19 8.39 -7.82
CA ARG A 45 -13.17 8.82 -6.86
C ARG A 45 -11.78 8.39 -7.34
N GLU A 46 -10.75 9.14 -6.95
CA GLU A 46 -9.36 8.81 -7.27
C GLU A 46 -8.96 7.49 -6.60
N ARG A 47 -8.51 6.51 -7.41
CA ARG A 47 -7.99 5.25 -6.90
C ARG A 47 -6.63 5.47 -6.25
N PRO A 48 -6.36 4.82 -5.12
CA PRO A 48 -5.02 4.79 -4.56
C PRO A 48 -3.99 4.30 -5.57
N ARG A 49 -2.88 5.04 -5.68
CA ARG A 49 -1.83 4.79 -6.70
C ARG A 49 -1.32 3.35 -6.74
N PHE A 50 -1.26 2.66 -5.60
CA PHE A 50 -0.77 1.29 -5.52
C PHE A 50 -1.69 0.28 -6.24
N LEU A 51 -2.98 0.59 -6.39
CA LEU A 51 -3.92 -0.25 -7.14
C LEU A 51 -3.71 -0.15 -8.65
N LEU A 52 -3.04 0.90 -9.14
CA LEU A 52 -2.77 1.10 -10.56
C LEU A 52 -1.69 0.15 -11.08
N ASP A 53 -0.85 -0.38 -10.18
CA ASP A 53 0.25 -1.30 -10.49
C ASP A 53 -0.16 -2.78 -10.36
N PHE A 54 -1.39 -3.06 -9.91
CA PHE A 54 -1.89 -4.42 -9.71
C PHE A 54 -2.28 -5.06 -11.04
N PRO A 55 -2.08 -6.38 -11.23
CA PRO A 55 -2.45 -7.06 -12.46
C PRO A 55 -3.97 -7.05 -12.68
N GLU A 56 -4.38 -7.16 -13.94
CA GLU A 56 -5.79 -7.38 -14.31
C GLU A 56 -6.14 -8.86 -14.10
N ASP A 57 -6.97 -9.15 -13.11
CA ASP A 57 -7.48 -10.49 -12.83
C ASP A 57 -8.89 -10.41 -12.23
N PRO A 58 -9.86 -11.19 -12.73
CA PRO A 58 -11.27 -11.06 -12.31
C PRO A 58 -11.51 -11.37 -10.83
N GLU A 59 -10.70 -12.23 -10.21
CA GLU A 59 -10.82 -12.54 -8.79
C GLU A 59 -10.18 -11.42 -7.95
N LEU A 60 -9.07 -10.83 -8.43
CA LEU A 60 -8.45 -9.65 -7.81
C LEU A 60 -9.32 -8.40 -7.94
N GLU A 61 -10.00 -8.19 -9.06
CA GLU A 61 -10.91 -7.04 -9.26
C GLU A 61 -12.05 -7.03 -8.24
N ARG A 62 -12.64 -8.20 -7.92
CA ARG A 62 -13.66 -8.31 -6.87
C ARG A 62 -13.12 -7.88 -5.50
N LEU A 63 -11.86 -8.20 -5.23
CA LEU A 63 -11.19 -7.81 -3.99
C LEU A 63 -10.92 -6.29 -3.95
N ILE A 64 -10.54 -5.70 -5.09
CA ILE A 64 -10.32 -4.26 -5.25
C ILE A 64 -11.63 -3.50 -5.12
N GLU A 65 -12.71 -3.97 -5.75
CA GLU A 65 -14.05 -3.39 -5.66
C GLU A 65 -14.53 -3.38 -4.20
N ALA A 66 -14.38 -4.48 -3.47
CA ALA A 66 -14.71 -4.54 -2.06
C ALA A 66 -13.89 -3.54 -1.22
N PHE A 67 -12.61 -3.32 -1.56
CA PHE A 67 -11.77 -2.32 -0.91
C PHE A 67 -12.25 -0.88 -1.22
N GLU A 68 -12.60 -0.59 -2.47
CA GLU A 68 -13.11 0.71 -2.91
C GLU A 68 -14.46 1.06 -2.30
N LEU A 69 -15.32 0.05 -2.09
CA LEU A 69 -16.60 0.20 -1.38
C LEU A 69 -16.43 0.32 0.14
N GLY A 70 -15.20 0.17 0.67
CA GLY A 70 -14.95 0.16 2.12
C GLY A 70 -15.42 -1.11 2.82
N ASN A 71 -15.76 -2.17 2.07
CA ASN A 71 -16.16 -3.46 2.63
C ASN A 71 -14.92 -4.29 3.05
N TYR A 72 -14.23 -3.80 4.08
CA TYR A 72 -13.00 -4.44 4.59
C TYR A 72 -13.24 -5.80 5.26
N HIS A 73 -14.50 -6.17 5.54
CA HIS A 73 -14.83 -7.52 5.99
C HIS A 73 -14.62 -8.52 4.85
N GLN A 74 -15.24 -8.23 3.70
CA GLN A 74 -15.14 -9.07 2.52
C GLN A 74 -13.70 -9.19 2.01
N VAL A 75 -12.92 -8.10 2.06
CA VAL A 75 -11.49 -8.15 1.70
C VAL A 75 -10.69 -9.06 2.65
N ARG A 76 -11.02 -9.08 3.96
CA ARG A 76 -10.36 -9.96 4.94
C ARG A 76 -10.67 -11.44 4.71
N GLU A 77 -11.86 -11.76 4.24
CA GLU A 77 -12.27 -13.14 3.95
C GLU A 77 -11.72 -13.66 2.62
N LEU A 78 -11.75 -12.82 1.58
CA LEU A 78 -11.37 -13.22 0.23
C LEU A 78 -9.86 -13.18 -0.03
N ALA A 79 -9.13 -12.24 0.61
CA ALA A 79 -7.69 -12.08 0.35
C ALA A 79 -6.86 -13.34 0.68
N PRO A 80 -7.06 -14.06 1.80
CA PRO A 80 -6.33 -15.30 2.09
C PRO A 80 -6.53 -16.36 1.00
N ASN A 81 -7.77 -16.54 0.54
CA ASN A 81 -8.09 -17.51 -0.51
C ASN A 81 -7.29 -17.20 -1.79
N LEU A 82 -7.25 -15.92 -2.18
CA LEU A 82 -6.53 -15.47 -3.36
C LEU A 82 -5.00 -15.56 -3.23
N ILE A 83 -4.46 -15.42 -2.01
CA ILE A 83 -3.03 -15.61 -1.73
C ILE A 83 -2.63 -17.09 -1.87
N GLU A 84 -3.49 -18.01 -1.46
CA GLU A 84 -3.22 -19.45 -1.48
C GLU A 84 -3.46 -20.07 -2.86
N HIS A 85 -4.58 -19.75 -3.48
CA HIS A 85 -5.09 -20.40 -4.70
C HIS A 85 -4.91 -19.57 -5.97
N GLY A 86 -4.47 -18.30 -5.86
CA GLY A 86 -4.36 -17.39 -6.99
C GLY A 86 -3.50 -17.95 -8.13
N LYS A 87 -3.94 -17.74 -9.37
CA LYS A 87 -3.33 -18.35 -10.56
C LYS A 87 -1.93 -17.83 -10.85
N SER A 88 -1.68 -16.54 -10.61
CA SER A 88 -0.39 -15.90 -10.88
C SER A 88 0.28 -15.42 -9.59
N PRO A 89 1.63 -15.46 -9.53
CA PRO A 89 2.37 -14.94 -8.37
C PRO A 89 2.17 -13.43 -8.17
N GLU A 90 1.87 -12.69 -9.25
CA GLU A 90 1.58 -11.25 -9.22
C GLU A 90 0.21 -10.95 -8.59
N VAL A 91 -0.81 -11.78 -8.84
CA VAL A 91 -2.11 -11.66 -8.17
C VAL A 91 -1.99 -11.96 -6.68
N ARG A 92 -1.21 -12.98 -6.31
CA ARG A 92 -0.96 -13.32 -4.90
C ARG A 92 -0.23 -12.21 -4.15
N SER A 93 0.75 -11.55 -4.78
CA SER A 93 1.46 -10.43 -4.16
C SER A 93 0.56 -9.20 -4.00
N ALA A 94 -0.26 -8.89 -5.02
CA ALA A 94 -1.25 -7.83 -4.96
C ALA A 94 -2.29 -8.05 -3.86
N ALA A 95 -2.84 -9.27 -3.76
CA ALA A 95 -3.77 -9.65 -2.69
C ALA A 95 -3.16 -9.52 -1.29
N ARG A 96 -1.88 -9.88 -1.14
CA ARG A 96 -1.13 -9.73 0.12
C ARG A 96 -0.92 -8.26 0.50
N GLU A 97 -0.56 -7.42 -0.47
CA GLU A 97 -0.39 -5.99 -0.27
C GLU A 97 -1.71 -5.32 0.16
N LEU A 98 -2.82 -5.71 -0.46
CA LEU A 98 -4.15 -5.19 -0.10
C LEU A 98 -4.55 -5.59 1.32
N ARG A 99 -4.35 -6.86 1.68
CA ARG A 99 -4.59 -7.36 3.05
C ARG A 99 -3.77 -6.59 4.08
N ARG A 100 -2.49 -6.37 3.81
CA ARG A 100 -1.59 -5.66 4.73
C ARG A 100 -2.07 -4.23 5.03
N ARG A 101 -2.71 -3.57 4.05
CA ARG A 101 -3.20 -2.20 4.20
C ARG A 101 -4.49 -2.07 5.00
N ILE A 102 -5.27 -3.14 5.12
CA ILE A 102 -6.55 -3.14 5.85
C ILE A 102 -6.46 -3.79 7.24
N GLU A 103 -5.30 -4.31 7.62
CA GLU A 103 -5.13 -4.92 8.94
C GLU A 103 -5.32 -3.83 10.01
N PRO A 104 -6.31 -3.98 10.91
CA PRO A 104 -6.58 -2.98 11.94
C PRO A 104 -5.39 -2.93 12.90
N ASP A 105 -4.90 -1.72 13.15
CA ASP A 105 -3.79 -1.49 14.09
C ASP A 105 -4.13 -2.15 15.46
N PRO A 106 -3.33 -3.13 15.92
CA PRO A 106 -3.52 -3.76 17.22
C PRO A 106 -3.63 -2.75 18.36
N LEU A 107 -2.92 -1.62 18.27
CA LEU A 107 -2.96 -0.55 19.26
C LEU A 107 -4.36 0.06 19.40
N LEU A 108 -5.07 0.23 18.29
CA LEU A 108 -6.43 0.77 18.30
C LEU A 108 -7.37 -0.11 19.12
N LYS A 109 -7.23 -1.44 19.02
CA LYS A 109 -8.02 -2.40 19.79
C LYS A 109 -7.75 -2.27 21.28
N TYR A 110 -6.47 -2.17 21.68
CA TYR A 110 -6.09 -2.00 23.08
C TYR A 110 -6.55 -0.66 23.64
N LEU A 111 -6.41 0.43 22.87
CA LEU A 111 -6.89 1.75 23.28
C LEU A 111 -8.41 1.77 23.47
N LEU A 112 -9.15 1.12 22.57
CA LEU A 112 -10.60 1.01 22.66
C LEU A 112 -11.02 0.17 23.89
N LEU A 113 -10.28 -0.89 24.20
CA LEU A 113 -10.50 -1.65 25.43
C LEU A 113 -10.18 -0.83 26.69
N ALA A 114 -9.05 -0.10 26.70
CA ALA A 114 -8.63 0.73 27.81
C ALA A 114 -9.63 1.86 28.09
N THR A 115 -10.17 2.48 27.04
CA THR A 115 -11.20 3.52 27.16
C THR A 115 -12.51 2.96 27.71
N LEU A 116 -12.94 1.76 27.29
CA LEU A 116 -14.11 1.09 27.87
C LEU A 116 -13.92 0.77 29.36
N LEU A 117 -12.74 0.29 29.75
CA LEU A 117 -12.40 0.01 31.16
C LEU A 117 -12.39 1.29 31.99
N LEU A 118 -11.76 2.36 31.49
CA LEU A 118 -11.72 3.65 32.17
C LEU A 118 -13.12 4.23 32.34
N LEU A 119 -13.95 4.16 31.29
CA LEU A 119 -15.34 4.62 31.34
C LEU A 119 -16.14 3.83 32.38
N GLY A 120 -16.03 2.49 32.39
CA GLY A 120 -16.68 1.65 33.39
C GLY A 120 -16.23 1.97 34.82
N ALA A 121 -14.93 2.22 35.03
CA ALA A 121 -14.39 2.62 36.31
C ALA A 121 -14.93 3.98 36.78
N LEU A 122 -15.04 4.96 35.87
CA LEU A 122 -15.63 6.28 36.16
C LEU A 122 -17.11 6.17 36.52
N VAL A 123 -17.88 5.38 35.76
CA VAL A 123 -19.30 5.12 36.04
C VAL A 123 -19.45 4.47 37.41
N TRP A 124 -18.70 3.39 37.69
CA TRP A 124 -18.70 2.73 38.99
C TRP A 124 -18.37 3.71 40.12
N TYR A 125 -17.30 4.49 39.96
CA TYR A 125 -16.86 5.46 40.95
C TYR A 125 -17.91 6.52 41.25
N ALA A 126 -18.54 7.07 40.21
CA ALA A 126 -19.62 8.03 40.35
C ALA A 126 -20.82 7.42 41.10
N TYR A 127 -21.21 6.20 40.75
CA TYR A 127 -22.29 5.48 41.44
C TYR A 127 -21.95 5.16 42.91
N ALA A 128 -20.74 4.68 43.20
CA ALA A 128 -20.32 4.35 44.55
C ALA A 128 -20.25 5.60 45.45
N ARG A 129 -19.82 6.74 44.89
CA ARG A 129 -19.71 8.01 45.63
C ARG A 129 -21.05 8.73 45.79
N HIS A 130 -21.96 8.65 44.81
CA HIS A 130 -23.28 9.28 44.90
C HIS A 130 -24.35 8.40 45.58
N GLY A 131 -24.23 7.07 45.47
CA GLY A 131 -25.07 6.13 46.22
C GLY A 131 -24.85 6.20 47.74
N ALA A 132 -23.70 6.70 48.20
CA ALA A 132 -23.39 6.90 49.62
C ALA A 132 -24.10 8.12 50.26
N HIS A 133 -24.75 9.00 49.47
CA HIS A 133 -25.49 10.17 49.98
C HIS A 133 -27.01 10.01 49.92
N ALA A 134 -27.52 8.83 49.51
CA ALA A 134 -28.95 8.55 49.36
C ALA A 134 -29.56 7.72 50.52
N HIS A 135 -28.84 7.58 51.64
CA HIS A 135 -29.34 6.94 52.87
C HIS A 135 -29.19 7.87 54.07
#